data_AF-O70109-F1
#
_entry.id   AF-O70109-F1
#
_cell.length_a   1.000
_cell.length_b   1.000
_cell.length_c   1.000
_cell.angle_alpha   90.00
_cell.angle_beta   90.00
_cell.angle_gamma   90.00
#
_symmetry.space_group_name_H-M   'P 1'
#
loop_
_entity.id
_entity.type
_entity.pdbx_description
1 polymer ?
#
loop_
_entity_poly.entity_id
_entity_poly.type
_entity_poly.pdbx_seq_one_letter_code
_entity_poly.pdbx_strand_id
1 'polypeptide(L)'
;VVESESNLKIKRMKCVAMEGLIEEANEVIESTEKNEVRDAALIAAAQKVEHYEIASYGTLATLAEQLGYRKAAKLLKETLEEEKATDIKLTDLALNNV
;
A
#
# COMPACT_ATOMS: atom_id res chain seq x y z
N VAL A 1 -6.40 -7.02 -12.70
CA VAL A 1 -5.25 -7.95 -12.86
C VAL A 1 -5.71 -9.38 -13.15
N VAL A 2 -6.43 -10.06 -12.25
CA VAL A 2 -6.77 -11.49 -12.40
C VAL A 2 -7.57 -11.81 -13.67
N GLU A 3 -8.50 -10.93 -14.03
CA GLU A 3 -9.29 -11.07 -15.26
C GLU A 3 -8.48 -10.95 -16.56
N SER A 4 -7.22 -10.48 -16.48
CA SER A 4 -6.37 -10.42 -17.67
C SER A 4 -5.81 -11.77 -18.10
N GLU A 5 -5.81 -12.77 -17.21
CA GLU A 5 -5.21 -14.09 -17.45
C GLU A 5 -6.19 -15.20 -17.03
N SER A 6 -6.61 -16.06 -17.96
CA SER A 6 -7.67 -17.06 -17.74
C SER A 6 -7.34 -18.14 -16.70
N ASN A 7 -6.05 -18.33 -16.38
CA ASN A 7 -5.57 -19.33 -15.43
C ASN A 7 -5.37 -18.78 -14.00
N LEU A 8 -5.54 -17.46 -13.79
CA LEU A 8 -5.41 -16.87 -12.46
C LEU A 8 -6.73 -16.97 -11.68
N LYS A 9 -6.62 -17.27 -10.38
CA LYS A 9 -7.75 -17.29 -9.44
C LYS A 9 -7.30 -16.73 -8.10
N ILE A 10 -8.11 -15.86 -7.51
CA ILE A 10 -7.89 -15.40 -6.14
C ILE A 10 -8.31 -16.49 -5.17
N LYS A 11 -7.43 -16.77 -4.21
CA LYS A 11 -7.76 -17.63 -3.07
C LYS A 11 -8.21 -16.76 -1.91
N ARG A 12 -9.28 -17.18 -1.23
CA ARG A 12 -9.72 -16.55 0.01
C ARG A 12 -8.62 -16.71 1.05
N MET A 13 -8.08 -15.59 1.52
CA MET A 13 -7.12 -15.54 2.62
C MET A 13 -7.22 -14.19 3.33
N LYS A 14 -6.73 -14.14 4.56
CA LYS A 14 -6.58 -12.90 5.33
C LYS A 14 -5.13 -12.44 5.25
N CYS A 15 -4.90 -11.18 4.92
CA CYS A 15 -3.56 -10.60 4.97
C CYS A 15 -3.27 -10.14 6.40
N VAL A 16 -2.59 -11.00 7.18
CA VAL A 16 -2.27 -10.71 8.59
C VAL A 16 -1.32 -9.51 8.73
N ALA A 17 -0.43 -9.30 7.75
CA ALA A 17 0.46 -8.14 7.75
C ALA A 17 -0.31 -6.82 7.61
N MET A 18 -1.23 -6.75 6.64
CA MET A 18 -2.06 -5.55 6.45
C MET A 18 -2.98 -5.31 7.64
N GLU A 19 -3.54 -6.36 8.24
CA GLU A 19 -4.32 -6.22 9.48
C GLU A 19 -3.50 -5.55 10.59
N GLY A 20 -2.28 -6.01 10.84
CA GLY A 20 -1.43 -5.41 11.88
C GLY A 20 -1.10 -3.94 11.60
N LEU A 21 -0.91 -3.54 10.33
CA LEU A 21 -0.68 -2.14 9.96
C LEU A 21 -1.94 -1.27 10.19
N ILE A 22 -3.12 -1.81 9.92
CA ILE A 22 -4.39 -1.13 10.18
C ILE A 22 -4.65 -1.02 11.69
N GLU A 23 -4.35 -2.06 12.46
CA GLU A 23 -4.42 -2.04 13.93
C GLU A 23 -3.49 -0.97 14.51
N GLU A 24 -2.25 -0.85 14.01
CA GLU A 24 -1.33 0.21 14.42
C GLU A 24 -1.91 1.62 14.15
N ALA A 25 -2.50 1.85 12.99
CA ALA A 25 -3.15 3.13 12.68
C ALA A 25 -4.34 3.43 13.62
N ASN A 26 -5.11 2.40 13.99
CA ASN A 26 -6.22 2.55 14.94
C ASN A 26 -5.71 2.88 16.36
N GLU A 27 -4.63 2.23 16.81
CA GLU A 27 -4.00 2.53 18.10
C GLU A 27 -3.55 4.00 18.18
N VAL A 28 -3.02 4.57 17.08
CA VAL A 28 -2.70 6.01 17.01
C VAL A 28 -3.95 6.87 17.26
N ILE A 29 -5.10 6.54 16.66
CA ILE A 29 -6.35 7.28 16.85
C ILE A 29 -6.81 7.25 18.31
N GLU A 30 -6.68 6.10 18.96
CA GLU A 30 -7.11 5.88 20.34
C GLU A 30 -6.16 6.48 21.38
N SER A 31 -4.85 6.53 21.09
CA SER A 31 -3.81 6.91 22.04
C SER A 31 -3.39 8.38 22.01
N THR A 32 -3.80 9.14 21.00
CA THR A 32 -3.43 10.56 20.83
C THR A 32 -4.63 11.48 20.97
N GLU A 33 -4.45 12.77 21.22
CA GLU A 33 -5.53 13.76 21.09
C GLU A 33 -5.66 14.23 19.64
N LYS A 34 -6.80 14.81 19.25
CA LYS A 34 -6.97 15.33 17.89
C LYS A 34 -6.22 16.65 17.71
N ASN A 35 -4.96 16.54 17.26
CA ASN A 35 -4.04 17.64 17.00
C ASN A 35 -2.95 17.21 16.00
N GLU A 36 -1.97 18.08 15.78
CA GLU A 36 -0.89 17.92 14.81
C GLU A 36 0.00 16.69 15.13
N VAL A 37 0.11 16.30 16.40
CA VAL A 37 0.85 15.09 16.82
C VAL A 37 0.13 13.83 16.31
N ARG A 38 -1.20 13.80 16.41
CA ARG A 38 -1.99 12.71 15.83
C ARG A 38 -1.86 12.68 14.32
N ASP A 39 -1.95 13.82 13.66
CA ASP A 39 -1.86 13.87 12.20
C ASP A 39 -0.48 13.37 11.72
N ALA A 40 0.61 13.74 12.40
CA ALA A 40 1.94 13.21 12.10
C ALA A 40 2.02 11.68 12.28
N ALA A 41 1.44 11.15 13.36
CA ALA A 41 1.43 9.72 13.63
C ALA A 41 0.55 8.93 12.64
N LEU A 42 -0.60 9.50 12.22
CA LEU A 42 -1.47 8.91 11.21
C LEU A 42 -0.81 8.90 9.83
N ILE A 43 -0.12 9.98 9.45
CA ILE A 43 0.64 10.03 8.21
C ILE A 43 1.73 8.95 8.24
N ALA A 44 2.48 8.82 9.34
CA ALA A 44 3.50 7.78 9.47
C ALA A 44 2.91 6.35 9.37
N ALA A 45 1.76 6.09 9.99
CA ALA A 45 1.07 4.81 9.87
C ALA A 45 0.60 4.53 8.44
N ALA A 46 0.05 5.54 7.76
CA ALA A 46 -0.35 5.43 6.35
C ALA A 46 0.85 5.15 5.43
N GLN A 47 1.99 5.81 5.64
CA GLN A 47 3.20 5.54 4.85
C GLN A 47 3.71 4.10 5.03
N LYS A 48 3.56 3.50 6.22
CA LYS A 48 3.89 2.07 6.41
C LYS A 48 2.99 1.16 5.59
N VAL A 49 1.70 1.51 5.46
CA VAL A 49 0.75 0.82 4.57
C VAL A 49 1.21 0.93 3.12
N GLU A 50 1.49 2.14 2.65
CA GLU A 50 1.98 2.37 1.28
C GLU A 50 3.28 1.60 0.99
N HIS A 51 4.22 1.56 1.94
CA HIS A 51 5.48 0.82 1.77
C HIS A 51 5.25 -0.69 1.64
N TYR A 52 4.29 -1.24 2.39
CA TYR A 52 3.88 -2.63 2.26
C TYR A 52 3.29 -2.90 0.87
N GLU A 53 2.46 -1.98 0.35
CA GLU A 53 1.85 -2.10 -0.98
C GLU A 53 2.88 -1.95 -2.10
N ILE A 54 3.79 -0.97 -2.01
CA ILE A 54 4.89 -0.78 -2.97
C ILE A 54 5.76 -2.05 -3.07
N ALA A 55 6.14 -2.64 -1.94
CA ALA A 55 6.90 -3.89 -1.91
C ALA A 55 6.11 -5.06 -2.55
N SER A 56 4.80 -5.11 -2.27
CA SER A 56 3.90 -6.14 -2.78
C SER A 56 3.70 -6.03 -4.29
N TYR A 57 3.34 -4.85 -4.80
CA TYR A 57 3.13 -4.60 -6.23
C TYR A 57 4.43 -4.71 -7.02
N GLY A 58 5.57 -4.27 -6.49
CA GLY A 58 6.88 -4.47 -7.12
C GLY A 58 7.20 -5.95 -7.33
N THR A 59 6.93 -6.77 -6.32
CA THR A 59 7.11 -8.23 -6.40
C THR A 59 6.15 -8.85 -7.41
N LEU A 60 4.85 -8.52 -7.33
CA LEU A 60 3.83 -9.05 -8.22
C LEU A 60 4.08 -8.68 -9.68
N ALA A 61 4.46 -7.43 -9.97
CA ALA A 61 4.78 -6.98 -11.32
C ALA A 61 5.97 -7.76 -11.90
N THR A 62 7.03 -7.95 -11.11
CA THR A 62 8.22 -8.74 -11.52
C THR A 62 7.85 -10.19 -11.82
N LEU A 63 7.04 -10.83 -10.98
CA LEU A 63 6.57 -12.20 -11.20
C LEU A 63 5.67 -12.29 -12.44
N ALA A 64 4.79 -11.32 -12.67
CA ALA A 64 3.96 -11.26 -13.87
C ALA A 64 4.79 -11.15 -15.15
N GLU A 65 5.89 -10.38 -15.13
CA GLU A 65 6.83 -10.32 -16.24
C GLU A 65 7.54 -11.65 -16.50
N GLN A 66 8.04 -12.30 -15.44
CA GLN A 66 8.70 -13.60 -15.55
C GLN A 66 7.78 -14.70 -16.10
N LEU A 67 6.48 -14.64 -15.76
CA LEU A 67 5.46 -15.56 -16.24
C LEU A 67 4.90 -15.20 -17.63
N GLY A 68 5.31 -14.07 -18.20
CA GLY A 68 4.85 -13.61 -19.51
C GLY A 68 3.45 -12.98 -19.52
N TYR A 69 2.86 -12.70 -18.35
CA TYR A 69 1.55 -12.06 -18.20
C TYR A 69 1.62 -10.55 -18.44
N ARG A 70 1.87 -10.16 -19.69
CA ARG A 70 2.17 -8.76 -20.07
C ARG A 70 1.08 -7.77 -19.64
N LYS A 71 -0.19 -8.15 -19.76
CA LYS A 71 -1.31 -7.28 -19.37
C LYS A 71 -1.40 -7.15 -17.85
N ALA A 72 -1.22 -8.24 -17.10
CA ALA A 72 -1.14 -8.21 -15.65
C ALA A 72 0.03 -7.33 -15.16
N ALA A 73 1.22 -7.50 -15.74
CA ALA A 73 2.40 -6.72 -15.40
C ALA A 73 2.19 -5.21 -15.60
N LYS A 74 1.56 -4.80 -16.71
CA LYS A 74 1.22 -3.39 -16.96
C LYS A 74 0.30 -2.82 -15.87
N LEU A 75 -0.79 -3.52 -15.56
CA LEU A 75 -1.75 -3.09 -14.54
C LEU A 75 -1.11 -3.02 -13.15
N LEU A 76 -0.28 -4.01 -12.79
CA LEU A 76 0.42 -4.03 -11.51
C LEU A 76 1.43 -2.89 -11.39
N LYS A 77 2.09 -2.51 -12.48
CA LYS A 77 2.97 -1.33 -12.52
C LYS A 77 2.21 -0.03 -12.44
N GLU A 78 1.03 0.06 -13.05
CA GLU A 78 0.17 1.25 -12.90
C GLU A 78 -0.17 1.47 -11.43
N THR A 79 -0.64 0.43 -10.72
CA THR A 79 -0.91 0.54 -9.29
C THR A 79 0.35 0.82 -8.47
N LEU A 80 1.49 0.17 -8.79
CA LEU A 80 2.77 0.48 -8.11
C LEU A 80 3.15 1.97 -8.19
N GLU A 81 2.95 2.60 -9.35
CA GLU A 81 3.25 4.02 -9.50
C GLU A 81 2.21 4.92 -8.80
N GLU A 82 0.95 4.48 -8.71
CA GLU A 82 -0.08 5.15 -7.90
C GLU A 82 0.29 5.13 -6.41
N GLU A 83 0.69 3.97 -5.84
CA GLU A 83 1.08 3.89 -4.43
C GLU A 83 2.33 4.71 -4.11
N LYS A 84 3.33 4.71 -5.01
CA LYS A 84 4.50 5.61 -4.86
C LYS A 84 4.09 7.08 -4.87
N ALA A 85 3.15 7.46 -5.74
CA ALA A 85 2.65 8.82 -5.78
C ALA A 85 1.84 9.18 -4.52
N THR A 86 1.12 8.22 -3.94
CA THR A 86 0.43 8.38 -2.66
C THR A 86 1.42 8.58 -1.51
N ASP A 87 2.48 7.76 -1.41
CA ASP A 87 3.53 7.91 -0.39
C ASP A 87 4.27 9.27 -0.50
N ILE A 88 4.50 9.76 -1.73
CA ILE A 88 5.05 11.10 -1.95
C ILE A 88 4.08 12.18 -1.43
N LYS A 89 2.78 12.07 -1.72
CA LYS A 89 1.79 13.02 -1.20
C LYS A 89 1.69 12.98 0.33
N LEU A 90 1.81 11.79 0.94
CA LEU A 90 1.86 11.65 2.39
C LEU A 90 3.13 12.32 2.96
N THR A 91 4.26 12.20 2.28
CA THR A 91 5.49 12.92 2.64
C THR A 91 5.28 14.44 2.56
N ASP A 92 4.61 14.94 1.51
CA ASP A 92 4.28 16.35 1.40
C ASP A 92 3.37 16.80 2.56
N LEU A 93 2.38 15.99 2.94
CA LEU A 93 1.54 16.27 4.11
C LEU A 93 2.36 16.29 5.41
N ALA A 94 3.29 15.35 5.60
CA ALA A 94 4.16 15.31 6.77
C ALA A 94 5.02 16.57 6.88
N LEU A 95 5.59 17.04 5.76
CA LEU A 95 6.40 18.25 5.71
C LEU A 95 5.59 19.52 6.02
N ASN A 96 4.31 19.54 5.65
CA ASN A 96 3.40 20.67 5.90
C ASN A 96 2.72 20.61 7.28
N ASN A 97 2.85 19.50 8.01
CA ASN A 97 2.31 19.30 9.35
C ASN A 97 3.33 19.69 10.46
N VAL A 98 4.54 20.13 10.05
CA VAL A 98 5.57 20.75 10.90
C VAL A 98 5.56 22.26 10.68
#